data_AF-A0A847KI96-F1
#
_entry.id   AF-A0A847KI96-F1
#
_cell.length_a   1.000
_cell.length_b   1.000
_cell.length_c   1.000
_cell.angle_alpha   90.00
_cell.angle_beta   90.00
_cell.angle_gamma   90.00
#
_symmetry.space_group_name_H-M   'P 1'
#
loop_
_entity.id
_entity.type
_entity.pdbx_description
1 polymer ?
#
loop_
_entity_poly.entity_id
_entity_poly.type
_entity_poly.pdbx_seq_one_letter_code
_entity_poly.pdbx_strand_id
1 'polypeptide(L)'
;MDAHRAAAHDSAAVALPPGGATRGRVIWTTVLPTEAGAQSVTVRESLAESLRRGTPLVWAHGDGRERRALLGWGEALRVTARGPERFNRLSEAFRAFAAGRAEPALAFAALTFASDSEAESVLVVPEVVGRWHRGKLELPPGALELLPEPAEPGEFEELDFAAGALTREQYRRAVARAVELIEAGEVEKVVLARDLLATGSRPIDVATVLARLQGANPESWTFHVDGTFGSSPELLVAVHGETVYSRVLAGSAPVTGRPEGDTAAARALMASAKNTMEHAYAARSVSARLAAVADVVIGRPEVLRLPTIMHLSTEVTGTLHR
;
A
#
# COMPACT_ATOMS: atom_id res chain seq x y z
N MET A 1 62.02 25.10 -22.80
CA MET A 1 61.96 25.58 -21.41
C MET A 1 60.52 25.44 -20.94
N ASP A 2 59.96 24.24 -20.92
CA ASP A 2 60.20 23.18 -19.91
C ASP A 2 59.70 23.63 -18.54
N ALA A 3 58.92 22.88 -17.76
CA ALA A 3 58.58 21.46 -17.80
C ALA A 3 57.29 21.25 -16.96
N HIS A 4 56.35 20.42 -17.44
CA HIS A 4 56.08 19.06 -16.94
C HIS A 4 55.90 18.91 -15.41
N ARG A 5 54.66 18.58 -15.01
CA ARG A 5 54.43 17.34 -14.27
C ARG A 5 53.02 16.80 -14.48
N ALA A 6 52.97 15.65 -15.15
CA ALA A 6 51.87 14.72 -15.16
C ALA A 6 51.83 13.92 -13.86
N ALA A 7 50.63 13.51 -13.45
CA ALA A 7 50.42 12.24 -12.78
C ALA A 7 49.10 11.66 -13.32
N ALA A 8 49.24 10.51 -13.96
CA ALA A 8 48.19 9.76 -14.63
C ALA A 8 47.49 8.80 -13.66
N HIS A 9 46.26 8.46 -14.04
CA HIS A 9 45.52 7.22 -13.86
C HIS A 9 45.90 6.27 -12.73
N ASP A 10 44.91 5.95 -11.89
CA ASP A 10 44.52 4.55 -11.78
C ASP A 10 43.02 4.39 -12.06
N SER A 11 42.73 3.34 -12.80
CA SER A 11 41.48 3.10 -13.52
C SER A 11 40.77 1.96 -12.81
N ALA A 12 39.62 2.23 -12.19
CA ALA A 12 38.68 1.17 -11.85
C ALA A 12 37.34 1.53 -12.48
N ALA A 13 37.18 1.10 -13.74
CA ALA A 13 35.89 1.03 -14.39
C ALA A 13 34.97 0.10 -13.57
N VAL A 14 34.02 0.66 -12.85
CA VAL A 14 32.84 -0.11 -12.43
C VAL A 14 31.89 -0.09 -13.62
N ALA A 15 31.86 -1.21 -14.32
CA ALA A 15 30.95 -1.47 -15.41
C ALA A 15 29.50 -1.19 -14.97
N LEU A 16 28.82 -0.30 -15.70
CA LEU A 16 27.37 -0.23 -15.69
C LEU A 16 26.83 -1.58 -16.18
N PRO A 17 25.97 -2.27 -15.42
CA PRO A 17 25.35 -3.48 -15.95
C PRO A 17 24.48 -3.12 -17.17
N PRO A 18 24.50 -3.95 -18.23
CA PRO A 18 23.74 -3.72 -19.44
C PRO A 18 22.24 -3.81 -19.13
N GLY A 19 21.46 -3.06 -19.91
CA GLY A 19 20.03 -2.84 -19.73
C GLY A 19 19.23 -4.08 -19.30
N GLY A 20 18.55 -3.91 -18.17
CA GLY A 20 17.43 -4.72 -17.73
C GLY A 20 16.55 -3.81 -16.89
N ALA A 21 15.25 -3.76 -17.17
CA ALA A 21 14.28 -2.95 -16.45
C ALA A 21 14.38 -3.27 -14.94
N THR A 22 14.99 -2.39 -14.17
CA THR A 22 14.95 -2.44 -12.72
C THR A 22 13.55 -2.01 -12.30
N ARG A 23 12.61 -2.97 -12.26
CA ARG A 23 11.40 -2.82 -11.45
C ARG A 23 11.88 -2.42 -10.05
N GLY A 24 11.48 -1.25 -9.59
CA GLY A 24 11.81 -0.72 -8.26
C GLY A 24 11.38 -1.72 -7.20
N ARG A 25 12.28 -2.61 -6.81
CA ARG A 25 12.09 -3.47 -5.64
C ARG A 25 12.18 -2.53 -4.44
N VAL A 26 11.03 -2.08 -3.96
CA VAL A 26 10.93 -1.61 -2.57
C VAL A 26 11.21 -2.84 -1.71
N ILE A 27 12.47 -3.01 -1.31
CA ILE A 27 12.89 -4.09 -0.41
C ILE A 27 12.35 -3.73 0.97
N TRP A 28 11.16 -4.21 1.28
CA TRP A 28 10.62 -4.19 2.64
C TRP A 28 11.40 -5.20 3.48
N THR A 29 12.46 -4.71 4.12
CA THR A 29 12.96 -5.34 5.33
C THR A 29 12.41 -4.53 6.49
N THR A 30 11.22 -4.87 6.96
CA THR A 30 10.92 -4.57 8.36
C THR A 30 11.88 -5.43 9.17
N VAL A 31 13.03 -4.87 9.55
CA VAL A 31 13.85 -5.38 10.64
C VAL A 31 13.12 -4.96 11.90
N LEU A 32 12.08 -5.69 12.28
CA LEU A 32 11.84 -5.82 13.70
C LEU A 32 13.00 -6.69 14.20
N PRO A 33 13.79 -6.23 15.19
CA PRO A 33 14.78 -7.08 15.78
C PRO A 33 14.04 -8.26 16.41
N THR A 34 14.03 -9.40 15.72
CA THR A 34 14.13 -10.67 16.43
C THR A 34 15.44 -10.54 17.19
N GLU A 35 15.40 -10.58 18.53
CA GLU A 35 16.63 -10.66 19.31
C GLU A 35 17.56 -11.66 18.64
N ALA A 36 18.83 -11.30 18.47
CA ALA A 36 19.86 -12.26 18.16
C ALA A 36 19.96 -13.23 19.36
N GLY A 37 19.08 -14.22 19.44
CA GLY A 37 19.01 -15.18 20.54
C GLY A 37 17.61 -15.71 20.90
N ALA A 38 16.52 -14.98 20.65
CA ALA A 38 15.17 -15.48 20.93
C ALA A 38 14.76 -16.49 19.85
N GLN A 39 14.52 -17.75 20.26
CA GLN A 39 14.10 -18.80 19.35
C GLN A 39 12.67 -18.56 18.86
N SER A 40 12.53 -17.85 17.74
CA SER A 40 11.25 -17.69 17.05
C SER A 40 10.63 -19.05 16.73
N VAL A 41 9.31 -19.20 16.93
CA VAL A 41 8.58 -20.38 16.47
C VAL A 41 8.28 -20.22 14.99
N THR A 42 8.58 -21.24 14.20
CA THR A 42 8.28 -21.25 12.76
C THR A 42 7.27 -22.34 12.45
N VAL A 43 6.14 -21.96 11.86
CA VAL A 43 5.10 -22.86 11.37
C VAL A 43 5.15 -22.91 9.86
N ARG A 44 5.08 -24.11 9.27
CA ARG A 44 4.94 -24.27 7.82
C ARG A 44 3.45 -24.23 7.47
N GLU A 45 3.01 -23.11 6.92
CA GLU A 45 1.65 -22.91 6.46
C GLU A 45 1.59 -21.88 5.33
N SER A 46 0.59 -22.02 4.46
CA SER A 46 0.28 -21.05 3.42
C SER A 46 -0.24 -19.75 4.03
N LEU A 47 -0.12 -18.64 3.29
CA LEU A 47 -0.68 -17.37 3.74
C LEU A 47 -2.20 -17.47 3.95
N ALA A 48 -2.89 -18.26 3.13
CA ALA A 48 -4.33 -18.45 3.27
C ALA A 48 -4.69 -19.13 4.60
N GLU A 49 -3.90 -20.10 5.06
CA GLU A 49 -4.08 -20.70 6.39
C GLU A 49 -3.81 -19.68 7.49
N SER A 50 -2.72 -18.91 7.41
CA SER A 50 -2.43 -17.86 8.40
C SER A 50 -3.53 -16.80 8.48
N LEU A 51 -4.11 -16.41 7.34
CA LEU A 51 -5.23 -15.47 7.28
C LEU A 51 -6.51 -16.02 7.96
N ARG A 52 -6.72 -17.34 7.95
CA ARG A 52 -7.87 -17.99 8.59
C ARG A 52 -7.69 -18.23 10.09
N ARG A 53 -6.53 -17.90 10.67
CA ARG A 53 -6.33 -17.87 12.12
C ARG A 53 -7.01 -16.63 12.72
N GLY A 54 -8.33 -16.63 12.82
CA GLY A 54 -9.10 -15.55 13.43
C GLY A 54 -9.12 -14.22 12.66
N THR A 55 -8.80 -14.21 11.36
CA THR A 55 -8.78 -13.02 10.48
C THR A 55 -7.93 -11.87 11.07
N PRO A 56 -6.59 -12.02 11.10
CA PRO A 56 -5.70 -11.06 11.74
C PRO A 56 -5.74 -9.68 11.08
N LEU A 57 -5.11 -8.70 11.71
CA LEU A 57 -4.65 -7.49 11.03
C LEU A 57 -3.65 -7.90 9.93
N VAL A 58 -3.76 -7.31 8.74
CA VAL A 58 -2.96 -7.73 7.58
C VAL A 58 -2.29 -6.54 6.91
N TRP A 59 -1.01 -6.72 6.61
CA TRP A 59 -0.30 -5.94 5.61
C TRP A 59 0.58 -6.89 4.80
N ALA A 60 0.15 -7.19 3.57
CA ALA A 60 0.79 -8.16 2.69
C ALA A 60 1.11 -7.57 1.32
N HIS A 61 2.23 -7.97 0.73
CA HIS A 61 2.65 -7.52 -0.60
C HIS A 61 3.54 -8.57 -1.28
N GLY A 62 3.56 -8.55 -2.61
CA GLY A 62 4.46 -9.34 -3.43
C GLY A 62 3.86 -10.64 -3.96
N ASP A 63 4.54 -11.18 -4.97
CA ASP A 63 4.15 -12.37 -5.71
C ASP A 63 5.06 -13.57 -5.39
N GLY A 64 4.60 -14.78 -5.71
CA GLY A 64 5.38 -16.01 -5.63
C GLY A 64 6.34 -16.13 -4.43
N ARG A 65 7.65 -16.09 -4.71
CA ARG A 65 8.73 -16.23 -3.70
C ARG A 65 9.09 -14.92 -2.98
N GLU A 66 8.62 -13.78 -3.47
CA GLU A 66 8.82 -12.45 -2.90
C GLU A 66 7.71 -12.04 -1.94
N ARG A 67 6.58 -12.76 -1.96
CA ARG A 67 5.44 -12.53 -1.08
C ARG A 67 5.84 -12.54 0.40
N ARG A 68 5.45 -11.46 1.08
CA ARG A 68 5.63 -11.25 2.52
C ARG A 68 4.34 -10.70 3.11
N ALA A 69 4.08 -11.02 4.38
CA ALA A 69 3.01 -10.39 5.14
C ALA A 69 3.45 -10.13 6.58
N LEU A 70 2.98 -9.02 7.13
CA LEU A 70 2.89 -8.75 8.55
C LEU A 70 1.46 -9.05 8.99
N LEU A 71 1.33 -9.87 10.01
CA LEU A 71 0.06 -10.31 10.56
C LEU A 71 -0.01 -9.94 12.04
N GLY A 72 -1.13 -9.42 12.50
CA GLY A 72 -1.33 -9.02 13.90
C GLY A 72 -2.54 -9.71 14.52
N TRP A 73 -2.36 -10.32 15.70
CA TRP A 73 -3.42 -10.96 16.47
C TRP A 73 -3.55 -10.36 17.87
N GLY A 74 -4.77 -10.40 18.41
CA GLY A 74 -5.08 -9.75 19.68
C GLY A 74 -5.05 -8.23 19.58
N GLU A 75 -5.32 -7.56 20.70
CA GLU A 75 -5.38 -6.10 20.79
C GLU A 75 -4.71 -5.66 22.11
N ALA A 76 -3.43 -5.27 22.03
CA ALA A 76 -2.68 -4.72 23.16
C ALA A 76 -3.01 -3.24 23.39
N LEU A 77 -3.41 -2.54 22.34
CA LEU A 77 -3.91 -1.17 22.38
C LEU A 77 -4.84 -0.92 21.19
N ARG A 78 -5.96 -0.26 21.45
CA ARG A 78 -6.79 0.37 20.42
C ARG A 78 -7.03 1.82 20.77
N VAL A 79 -6.86 2.66 19.76
CA VAL A 79 -7.13 4.09 19.85
C VAL A 79 -7.97 4.48 18.66
N THR A 80 -9.05 5.19 18.90
CA THR A 80 -9.85 5.80 17.85
C THR A 80 -9.81 7.32 17.97
N ALA A 81 -9.93 8.00 16.83
CA ALA A 81 -9.96 9.45 16.80
C ALA A 81 -10.79 9.98 15.61
N ARG A 82 -11.46 11.11 15.86
CA ARG A 82 -12.18 11.92 14.86
C ARG A 82 -11.62 13.34 14.83
N GLY A 83 -11.99 14.10 13.81
CA GLY A 83 -11.63 15.51 13.72
C GLY A 83 -10.29 15.78 13.00
N PRO A 84 -9.90 17.06 12.90
CA PRO A 84 -8.66 17.47 12.26
C PRO A 84 -7.41 16.92 12.96
N GLU A 85 -7.44 16.79 14.29
CA GLU A 85 -6.30 16.32 15.11
C GLU A 85 -6.19 14.78 15.19
N ARG A 86 -6.99 14.03 14.42
CA ARG A 86 -7.03 12.56 14.55
C ARG A 86 -5.68 11.88 14.32
N PHE A 87 -4.89 12.36 13.37
CA PHE A 87 -3.55 11.81 13.11
C PHE A 87 -2.62 12.04 14.31
N ASN A 88 -2.62 13.25 14.88
CA ASN A 88 -1.78 13.61 16.02
C ASN A 88 -2.13 12.77 17.26
N ARG A 89 -3.42 12.65 17.58
CA ARG A 89 -3.89 11.85 18.72
C ARG A 89 -3.48 10.37 18.62
N LEU A 90 -3.66 9.77 17.45
CA LEU A 90 -3.25 8.38 17.22
C LEU A 90 -1.73 8.22 17.33
N SER A 91 -0.96 9.17 16.77
CA SER A 91 0.50 9.16 16.84
C SER A 91 1.02 9.31 18.27
N GLU A 92 0.46 10.24 19.04
CA GLU A 92 0.81 10.46 20.45
C GLU A 92 0.53 9.23 21.30
N ALA A 93 -0.65 8.63 21.14
CA ALA A 93 -1.02 7.42 21.88
C ALA A 93 -0.10 6.24 21.54
N PHE A 94 0.24 6.04 20.26
CA PHE A 94 1.19 5.01 19.86
C PHE A 94 2.60 5.26 20.41
N ARG A 95 3.09 6.51 20.37
CA ARG A 95 4.39 6.88 20.95
C ARG A 95 4.43 6.66 22.46
N ALA A 96 3.37 7.02 23.16
CA ALA A 96 3.25 6.78 24.60
C ALA A 96 3.25 5.28 24.93
N PHE A 97 2.55 4.46 24.14
CA PHE A 97 2.58 3.01 24.29
C PHE A 97 3.96 2.40 24.00
N ALA A 98 4.65 2.91 22.97
CA ALA A 98 5.97 2.43 22.58
C ALA A 98 7.09 2.88 23.56
N ALA A 99 6.88 3.95 24.32
CA ALA A 99 7.87 4.52 25.21
C ALA A 99 8.30 3.51 26.31
N GLY A 100 9.61 3.32 26.45
CA GLY A 100 10.19 2.47 27.49
C GLY A 100 10.06 0.95 27.25
N ARG A 101 9.51 0.52 26.12
CA ARG A 101 9.48 -0.91 25.75
C ARG A 101 10.87 -1.37 25.32
N ALA A 102 11.25 -2.58 25.73
CA ALA A 102 12.48 -3.22 25.28
C ALA A 102 12.42 -3.60 23.80
N GLU A 103 11.25 -4.04 23.34
CA GLU A 103 11.00 -4.42 21.95
C GLU A 103 10.22 -3.32 21.20
N PRO A 104 10.53 -3.06 19.91
CA PRO A 104 9.78 -2.12 19.10
C PRO A 104 8.30 -2.52 18.97
N ALA A 105 7.41 -1.57 19.22
CA ALA A 105 5.98 -1.77 18.97
C ALA A 105 5.65 -1.60 17.48
N LEU A 106 4.63 -2.30 17.01
CA LEU A 106 4.08 -2.18 15.67
C LEU A 106 2.58 -1.92 15.76
N ALA A 107 2.07 -1.01 14.93
CA ALA A 107 0.65 -0.72 14.85
C ALA A 107 0.14 -0.83 13.41
N PHE A 108 -1.12 -1.18 13.28
CA PHE A 108 -1.89 -1.12 12.04
C PHE A 108 -2.91 0.02 12.18
N ALA A 109 -3.11 0.81 11.13
CA ALA A 109 -4.04 1.93 11.19
C ALA A 109 -4.88 2.03 9.91
N ALA A 110 -6.15 2.37 10.09
CA ALA A 110 -7.05 2.80 9.02
C ALA A 110 -7.52 4.22 9.35
N LEU A 111 -7.27 5.15 8.42
CA LEU A 111 -7.42 6.59 8.67
C LEU A 111 -8.46 7.16 7.70
N THR A 112 -9.42 7.92 8.24
CA THR A 112 -10.48 8.51 7.42
C THR A 112 -9.94 9.59 6.50
N PHE A 113 -10.53 9.70 5.30
CA PHE A 113 -10.16 10.70 4.30
C PHE A 113 -10.40 12.13 4.80
N ALA A 114 -11.60 12.43 5.26
CA ALA A 114 -12.01 13.78 5.65
C ALA A 114 -11.89 14.00 7.17
N SER A 115 -11.54 15.23 7.57
CA SER A 115 -11.43 15.61 8.99
C SER A 115 -12.77 15.68 9.71
N ASP A 116 -13.84 15.91 8.98
CA ASP A 116 -15.24 15.95 9.43
C ASP A 116 -15.97 14.61 9.16
N SER A 117 -15.23 13.53 8.92
CA SER A 117 -15.83 12.21 8.72
C SER A 117 -16.61 11.76 9.96
N GLU A 118 -17.80 11.21 9.72
CA GLU A 118 -18.60 10.50 10.72
C GLU A 118 -18.06 9.09 11.05
N ALA A 119 -17.05 8.63 10.33
CA ALA A 119 -16.30 7.41 10.68
C ALA A 119 -15.10 7.76 11.58
N GLU A 120 -14.60 6.78 12.32
CA GLU A 120 -13.41 6.95 13.15
C GLU A 120 -12.16 6.51 12.39
N SER A 121 -11.06 7.26 12.58
CA SER A 121 -9.74 6.70 12.33
C SER A 121 -9.38 5.79 13.49
N VAL A 122 -8.76 4.66 13.19
CA VAL A 122 -8.40 3.62 14.18
C VAL A 122 -6.93 3.25 14.04
N LEU A 123 -6.29 3.05 15.19
CA LEU A 123 -4.96 2.46 15.32
C LEU A 123 -5.05 1.28 16.29
N VAL A 124 -4.49 0.14 15.89
CA VAL A 124 -4.46 -1.10 16.66
C VAL A 124 -3.02 -1.58 16.79
N VAL A 125 -2.57 -1.79 18.03
CA VAL A 125 -1.34 -2.53 18.34
C VAL A 125 -1.75 -3.95 18.69
N PRO A 126 -1.34 -4.97 17.91
CA PRO A 126 -1.64 -6.36 18.25
C PRO A 126 -0.83 -6.85 19.46
N GLU A 127 -1.33 -7.87 20.14
CA GLU A 127 -0.58 -8.59 21.19
C GLU A 127 0.51 -9.46 20.58
N VAL A 128 0.23 -10.08 19.43
CA VAL A 128 1.14 -10.96 18.71
C VAL A 128 1.34 -10.45 17.29
N VAL A 129 2.60 -10.28 16.89
CA VAL A 129 2.97 -9.97 15.49
C VAL A 129 3.66 -11.18 14.88
N GLY A 130 3.16 -11.64 13.73
CA GLY A 130 3.79 -12.68 12.93
C GLY A 130 4.28 -12.16 11.59
N ARG A 131 5.32 -12.82 11.09
CA ARG A 131 5.92 -12.55 9.78
C ARG A 131 5.71 -13.76 8.89
N TRP A 132 4.88 -13.60 7.86
CA TRP A 132 4.72 -14.64 6.87
C TRP A 132 5.65 -14.40 5.68
N HIS A 133 6.42 -15.41 5.28
CA HIS A 133 7.19 -15.39 4.05
C HIS A 133 7.50 -16.81 3.58
N ARG A 134 7.49 -17.04 2.27
CA ARG A 134 7.92 -18.33 1.65
C ARG A 134 7.26 -19.58 2.27
N GLY A 135 5.96 -19.52 2.56
CA GLY A 135 5.22 -20.67 3.14
C GLY A 135 5.54 -20.94 4.61
N LYS A 136 6.04 -19.93 5.32
CA LYS A 136 6.37 -20.01 6.74
C LYS A 136 5.81 -18.81 7.47
N LEU A 137 5.16 -19.07 8.59
CA LEU A 137 4.79 -18.07 9.58
C LEU A 137 5.82 -18.11 10.71
N GLU A 138 6.55 -17.01 10.89
CA GLU A 138 7.44 -16.79 12.03
C GLU A 138 6.70 -16.02 13.12
N LEU A 139 6.78 -16.51 14.35
CA LEU A 139 6.10 -15.98 15.53
C LEU A 139 7.08 -15.85 16.71
N PRO A 140 6.76 -14.97 17.69
CA PRO A 140 7.44 -14.97 18.98
C PRO A 140 7.35 -16.33 19.69
N PRO A 141 8.30 -16.65 20.58
CA PRO A 141 8.23 -17.87 21.41
C PRO A 141 6.90 -17.98 22.15
N GLY A 142 6.28 -19.17 22.14
CA GLY A 142 5.00 -19.45 22.84
C GLY A 142 3.75 -18.83 22.20
N ALA A 143 3.89 -17.93 21.23
CA ALA A 143 2.75 -17.20 20.67
C ALA A 143 1.80 -18.10 19.85
N LEU A 144 2.28 -19.22 19.29
CA LEU A 144 1.45 -20.14 18.51
C LEU A 144 0.27 -20.70 19.33
N GLU A 145 0.48 -20.97 20.63
CA GLU A 145 -0.55 -21.50 21.53
C GLU A 145 -1.65 -20.48 21.84
N LEU A 146 -1.38 -19.19 21.61
CA LEU A 146 -2.34 -18.09 21.78
C LEU A 146 -3.16 -17.84 20.51
N LEU A 147 -2.73 -18.36 19.36
CA LEU A 147 -3.41 -18.14 18.09
C LEU A 147 -4.56 -19.13 17.93
N PRO A 148 -5.70 -18.70 17.35
CA PRO A 148 -6.72 -19.63 16.91
C PRO A 148 -6.17 -20.62 15.89
N GLU A 149 -6.72 -21.84 15.88
CA GLU A 149 -6.50 -22.74 14.76
C GLU A 149 -7.08 -22.15 13.46
N PRO A 150 -6.49 -22.45 12.28
CA PRO A 150 -7.01 -21.96 11.03
C PRO A 150 -8.43 -22.53 10.82
N ALA A 151 -9.40 -21.65 10.63
CA ALA A 151 -10.73 -22.08 10.24
C ALA A 151 -10.72 -22.73 8.84
N GLU A 152 -11.73 -23.56 8.56
CA GLU A 152 -11.99 -24.01 7.20
C GLU A 152 -12.41 -22.82 6.31
N PRO A 153 -12.06 -22.81 5.01
CA PRO A 153 -12.55 -21.79 4.09
C PRO A 153 -14.08 -21.74 4.08
N GLY A 154 -14.65 -20.54 4.18
CA GLY A 154 -16.07 -20.34 4.04
C GLY A 154 -16.57 -20.72 2.64
N GLU A 155 -17.84 -21.13 2.55
CA GLU A 155 -18.48 -21.45 1.27
C GLU A 155 -18.60 -20.21 0.36
N PHE A 156 -18.88 -20.43 -0.93
CA PHE A 156 -19.23 -19.33 -1.82
C PHE A 156 -20.70 -19.01 -1.72
N GLU A 157 -21.00 -17.72 -1.72
CA GLU A 157 -22.35 -17.20 -1.75
C GLU A 157 -22.42 -16.05 -2.75
N GLU A 158 -23.56 -15.97 -3.43
CA GLU A 158 -23.89 -14.86 -4.30
C GLU A 158 -24.33 -13.68 -3.44
N LEU A 159 -23.73 -12.52 -3.65
CA LEU A 159 -24.06 -11.30 -2.92
C LEU A 159 -25.06 -10.47 -3.71
N ASP A 160 -26.04 -9.90 -3.02
CA ASP A 160 -26.95 -8.92 -3.58
C ASP A 160 -26.29 -7.55 -3.60
N PHE A 161 -26.17 -6.95 -4.79
CA PHE A 161 -25.57 -5.62 -4.97
C PHE A 161 -26.63 -4.54 -5.17
N ALA A 162 -26.54 -3.47 -4.38
CA ALA A 162 -27.36 -2.28 -4.50
C ALA A 162 -26.50 -1.01 -4.65
N ALA A 163 -27.13 0.07 -5.12
CA ALA A 163 -26.50 1.39 -5.09
C ALA A 163 -26.25 1.80 -3.63
N GLY A 164 -25.12 2.46 -3.36
CA GLY A 164 -24.84 3.05 -2.06
C GLY A 164 -25.45 4.45 -1.93
N ALA A 165 -24.67 5.41 -1.45
CA ALA A 165 -25.13 6.77 -1.18
C ALA A 165 -25.74 7.48 -2.41
N LEU A 166 -25.22 7.21 -3.61
CA LEU A 166 -25.71 7.77 -4.86
C LEU A 166 -26.14 6.68 -5.85
N THR A 167 -27.31 6.88 -6.46
CA THR A 167 -27.69 6.12 -7.65
C THR A 167 -26.77 6.46 -8.84
N ARG A 168 -26.76 5.59 -9.86
CA ARG A 168 -26.00 5.81 -11.09
C ARG A 168 -26.32 7.16 -11.77
N GLU A 169 -27.58 7.58 -11.73
CA GLU A 169 -28.03 8.83 -12.31
C GLU A 169 -27.56 10.04 -11.49
N GLN A 170 -27.67 9.96 -10.17
CA GLN A 170 -27.16 11.01 -9.28
C GLN A 170 -25.64 11.18 -9.42
N TYR A 171 -24.89 10.07 -9.52
CA TYR A 171 -23.45 10.13 -9.78
C TYR A 171 -23.11 10.83 -11.11
N ARG A 172 -23.87 10.55 -12.18
CA ARG A 172 -23.68 11.24 -13.48
C ARG A 172 -23.95 12.73 -13.37
N ARG A 173 -24.98 13.14 -12.63
CA ARG A 173 -25.24 14.57 -12.36
C ARG A 173 -24.10 15.22 -11.57
N ALA A 174 -23.56 14.54 -10.56
CA ALA A 174 -22.41 15.05 -9.81
C ALA A 174 -21.17 15.21 -10.70
N VAL A 175 -20.91 14.27 -11.61
CA VAL A 175 -19.84 14.38 -12.61
C VAL A 175 -20.06 15.58 -13.53
N ALA A 176 -21.26 15.76 -14.08
CA ALA A 176 -21.57 16.91 -14.93
C ALA A 176 -21.34 18.24 -14.19
N ARG A 177 -21.80 18.34 -12.93
CA ARG A 177 -21.57 19.52 -12.09
C ARG A 177 -20.09 19.77 -11.83
N ALA A 178 -19.29 18.73 -11.58
CA ALA A 178 -17.85 18.88 -11.39
C ALA A 178 -17.16 19.42 -12.66
N VAL A 179 -17.62 19.02 -13.86
CA VAL A 179 -17.12 19.56 -15.13
C VAL A 179 -17.46 21.04 -15.26
N GLU A 180 -18.69 21.46 -14.98
CA GLU A 180 -19.10 22.88 -15.01
C GLU A 180 -18.23 23.74 -14.08
N LEU A 181 -17.95 23.26 -12.86
CA LEU A 181 -17.11 23.96 -11.89
C LEU A 181 -15.66 24.11 -12.38
N ILE A 182 -15.13 23.11 -13.08
CA ILE A 182 -13.79 23.16 -13.67
C ILE A 182 -13.75 24.16 -14.84
N GLU A 183 -14.76 24.13 -15.72
CA GLU A 183 -14.86 25.04 -16.86
C GLU A 183 -15.04 26.51 -16.43
N ALA A 184 -15.74 26.74 -15.30
CA ALA A 184 -15.88 28.04 -14.67
C ALA A 184 -14.60 28.52 -13.94
N GLY A 185 -13.59 27.64 -13.80
CA GLY A 185 -12.35 27.94 -13.07
C GLY A 185 -12.50 27.98 -11.56
N GLU A 186 -13.61 27.47 -11.00
CA GLU A 186 -13.84 27.43 -9.55
C GLU A 186 -12.99 26.36 -8.85
N VAL A 187 -12.65 25.29 -9.56
CA VAL A 187 -11.77 24.21 -9.09
C VAL A 187 -10.88 23.71 -10.23
N GLU A 188 -9.64 23.31 -9.92
CA GLU A 188 -8.71 22.82 -10.94
C GLU A 188 -8.86 21.32 -11.22
N LYS A 189 -9.22 20.53 -10.19
CA LYS A 189 -9.37 19.07 -10.26
C LYS A 189 -10.30 18.56 -9.17
N VAL A 190 -11.16 17.62 -9.53
CA VAL A 190 -12.04 16.90 -8.59
C VAL A 190 -11.94 15.40 -8.84
N VAL A 191 -11.78 14.62 -7.78
CA VAL A 191 -11.92 13.16 -7.82
C VAL A 191 -13.26 12.81 -7.17
N LEU A 192 -14.16 12.23 -7.95
CA LEU A 192 -15.43 11.71 -7.45
C LEU A 192 -15.34 10.19 -7.28
N ALA A 193 -15.95 9.68 -6.23
CA ALA A 193 -16.09 8.25 -5.97
C ALA A 193 -17.56 7.90 -5.74
N ARG A 194 -17.87 6.61 -5.87
CA ARG A 194 -19.17 6.03 -5.50
C ARG A 194 -18.96 4.69 -4.83
N ASP A 195 -19.89 4.33 -3.99
CA ASP A 195 -19.96 3.06 -3.29
C ASP A 195 -21.00 2.12 -3.92
N LEU A 196 -20.89 0.84 -3.57
CA LEU A 196 -21.89 -0.20 -3.80
C LEU A 196 -22.06 -0.96 -2.50
N LEU A 197 -23.31 -1.28 -2.17
CA LEU A 197 -23.64 -2.09 -1.00
C LEU A 197 -23.80 -3.53 -1.45
N ALA A 198 -23.01 -4.43 -0.88
CA ALA A 198 -23.10 -5.87 -1.09
C ALA A 198 -23.66 -6.52 0.18
N THR A 199 -24.75 -7.28 0.05
CA THR A 199 -25.41 -7.97 1.18
C THR A 199 -25.37 -9.47 0.94
N GLY A 200 -25.04 -10.23 1.98
CA GLY A 200 -25.13 -11.69 2.00
C GLY A 200 -26.00 -12.16 3.16
N SER A 201 -26.45 -13.40 3.11
CA SER A 201 -27.25 -14.05 4.16
C SER A 201 -26.44 -14.44 5.41
N ARG A 202 -25.10 -14.38 5.31
CA ARG A 202 -24.15 -14.71 6.38
C ARG A 202 -22.93 -13.78 6.33
N PRO A 203 -22.16 -13.70 7.43
CA PRO A 203 -20.97 -12.85 7.48
C PRO A 203 -19.97 -13.18 6.36
N ILE A 204 -19.36 -12.13 5.79
CA ILE A 204 -18.34 -12.28 4.75
C ILE A 204 -17.10 -12.93 5.35
N ASP A 205 -16.63 -14.02 4.75
CA ASP A 205 -15.32 -14.61 5.07
C ASP A 205 -14.20 -13.72 4.50
N VAL A 206 -13.79 -12.74 5.30
CA VAL A 206 -12.74 -11.77 4.96
C VAL A 206 -11.40 -12.47 4.67
N ALA A 207 -11.06 -13.53 5.41
CA ALA A 207 -9.80 -14.27 5.20
C ALA A 207 -9.74 -14.89 3.80
N THR A 208 -10.85 -15.49 3.34
CA THR A 208 -10.96 -16.04 1.97
C THR A 208 -10.92 -14.94 0.92
N VAL A 209 -11.57 -13.78 1.16
CA VAL A 209 -11.50 -12.63 0.24
C VAL A 209 -10.07 -12.10 0.13
N LEU A 210 -9.36 -11.91 1.24
CA LEU A 210 -7.96 -11.47 1.26
C LEU A 210 -7.03 -12.44 0.53
N ALA A 211 -7.18 -13.74 0.74
CA ALA A 211 -6.38 -14.76 0.05
C ALA A 211 -6.58 -14.69 -1.48
N ARG A 212 -7.82 -14.46 -1.92
CA ARG A 212 -8.16 -14.28 -3.34
C ARG A 212 -7.62 -12.97 -3.90
N LEU A 213 -7.75 -11.87 -3.16
CA LEU A 213 -7.21 -10.57 -3.55
C LEU A 213 -5.68 -10.63 -3.74
N GLN A 214 -4.96 -11.29 -2.83
CA GLN A 214 -3.52 -11.48 -2.95
C GLN A 214 -3.12 -12.37 -4.13
N GLY A 215 -3.94 -13.36 -4.47
CA GLY A 215 -3.75 -14.18 -5.66
C GLY A 215 -4.00 -13.41 -6.96
N ALA A 216 -5.05 -12.59 -6.98
CA ALA A 216 -5.46 -11.81 -8.14
C ALA A 216 -4.54 -10.62 -8.41
N ASN A 217 -4.13 -9.89 -7.36
CA ASN A 217 -3.38 -8.63 -7.47
C ASN A 217 -2.06 -8.69 -6.69
N PRO A 218 -1.11 -9.54 -7.10
CA PRO A 218 0.07 -9.82 -6.28
C PRO A 218 1.07 -8.64 -6.21
N GLU A 219 0.99 -7.69 -7.14
CA GLU A 219 1.75 -6.42 -7.12
C GLU A 219 1.07 -5.32 -6.28
N SER A 220 -0.10 -5.60 -5.67
CA SER A 220 -0.80 -4.69 -4.76
C SER A 220 -0.49 -5.00 -3.29
N TRP A 221 -0.79 -4.04 -2.42
CA TRP A 221 -0.80 -4.21 -0.97
C TRP A 221 -2.17 -4.71 -0.54
N THR A 222 -2.24 -5.95 -0.07
CA THR A 222 -3.43 -6.52 0.54
C THR A 222 -3.42 -6.21 2.03
N PHE A 223 -4.49 -5.62 2.53
CA PHE A 223 -4.56 -5.13 3.91
C PHE A 223 -5.90 -5.47 4.57
N HIS A 224 -5.89 -5.54 5.90
CA HIS A 224 -7.07 -5.65 6.73
C HIS A 224 -6.80 -4.97 8.08
N VAL A 225 -7.60 -3.95 8.41
CA VAL A 225 -7.54 -3.21 9.67
C VAL A 225 -8.96 -2.84 10.06
N ASP A 226 -9.41 -3.32 11.21
CA ASP A 226 -10.72 -2.99 11.81
C ASP A 226 -11.91 -3.14 10.83
N GLY A 227 -12.02 -4.30 10.19
CA GLY A 227 -13.08 -4.57 9.21
C GLY A 227 -12.91 -3.88 7.86
N THR A 228 -11.97 -2.94 7.71
CA THR A 228 -11.60 -2.34 6.42
C THR A 228 -10.52 -3.20 5.77
N PHE A 229 -10.80 -3.73 4.58
CA PHE A 229 -9.85 -4.56 3.84
C PHE A 229 -9.85 -4.23 2.34
N GLY A 230 -8.77 -4.59 1.66
CA GLY A 230 -8.65 -4.35 0.22
C GLY A 230 -7.31 -4.76 -0.35
N SER A 231 -7.11 -4.42 -1.62
CA SER A 231 -5.85 -4.62 -2.35
C SER A 231 -5.53 -3.36 -3.14
N SER A 232 -4.64 -2.53 -2.61
CA SER A 232 -4.28 -1.22 -3.20
C SER A 232 -2.98 -1.34 -4.01
N PRO A 233 -2.93 -0.87 -5.26
CA PRO A 233 -1.67 -0.78 -6.01
C PRO A 233 -0.87 0.50 -5.69
N GLU A 234 -1.45 1.43 -4.92
CA GLU A 234 -0.88 2.74 -4.65
C GLU A 234 -0.26 2.79 -3.24
N LEU A 235 1.03 3.15 -3.18
CA LEU A 235 1.76 3.35 -1.93
C LEU A 235 1.81 4.84 -1.62
N LEU A 236 1.01 5.29 -0.66
CA LEU A 236 0.98 6.69 -0.25
C LEU A 236 2.34 7.15 0.29
N VAL A 237 2.88 6.42 1.27
CA VAL A 237 4.21 6.69 1.83
C VAL A 237 4.75 5.44 2.54
N ALA A 238 6.05 5.22 2.42
CA ALA A 238 6.82 4.27 3.21
C ALA A 238 8.11 4.91 3.67
N VAL A 239 8.57 4.57 4.87
CA VAL A 239 9.87 4.99 5.38
C VAL A 239 10.66 3.74 5.76
N HIS A 240 11.89 3.64 5.28
CA HIS A 240 12.82 2.59 5.66
C HIS A 240 14.19 3.22 5.95
N GLY A 241 14.62 3.15 7.21
CA GLY A 241 15.78 3.90 7.67
C GLY A 241 15.56 5.39 7.46
N GLU A 242 16.48 6.03 6.72
CA GLU A 242 16.40 7.45 6.36
C GLU A 242 15.73 7.69 5.00
N THR A 243 15.25 6.65 4.32
CA THR A 243 14.68 6.78 2.96
C THR A 243 13.16 6.76 2.99
N VAL A 244 12.54 7.77 2.37
CA VAL A 244 11.10 7.82 2.10
C VAL A 244 10.80 7.35 0.67
N TYR A 245 9.69 6.63 0.50
CA TYR A 245 9.18 6.15 -0.78
C TYR A 245 7.70 6.49 -0.91
N SER A 246 7.26 6.79 -2.12
CA SER A 246 5.86 6.93 -2.51
C SER A 246 5.70 6.45 -3.95
N ARG A 247 4.54 5.91 -4.29
CA ARG A 247 4.18 5.53 -5.66
C ARG A 247 2.90 6.26 -6.03
N VAL A 248 3.01 7.20 -6.95
CA VAL A 248 1.88 7.99 -7.43
C VAL A 248 1.25 7.30 -8.62
N LEU A 249 -0.06 7.04 -8.56
CA LEU A 249 -0.83 6.49 -9.68
C LEU A 249 -1.86 7.50 -10.18
N ALA A 250 -1.79 7.87 -11.46
CA ALA A 250 -2.77 8.78 -12.05
C ALA A 250 -2.81 8.63 -13.56
N GLY A 251 -4.01 8.65 -14.14
CA GLY A 251 -4.23 8.27 -15.54
C GLY A 251 -4.35 6.75 -15.67
N SER A 252 -5.36 6.30 -16.43
CA SER A 252 -5.73 4.90 -16.51
C SER A 252 -6.14 4.46 -17.90
N ALA A 253 -5.88 3.19 -18.22
CA ALA A 253 -6.39 2.53 -19.40
C ALA A 253 -6.85 1.10 -19.07
N PRO A 254 -7.93 0.59 -19.68
CA PRO A 254 -8.40 -0.77 -19.40
C PRO A 254 -7.43 -1.82 -19.94
N VAL A 255 -7.36 -2.97 -19.28
CA VAL A 255 -6.73 -4.18 -19.82
C VAL A 255 -7.78 -4.96 -20.60
N THR A 256 -7.45 -5.32 -21.84
CA THR A 256 -8.35 -5.99 -22.79
C THR A 256 -8.15 -7.51 -22.83
N GLY A 257 -7.06 -8.01 -22.24
CA GLY A 257 -6.67 -9.43 -22.28
C GLY A 257 -6.04 -9.87 -23.61
N ARG A 258 -5.83 -8.93 -24.54
CA ARG A 258 -5.16 -9.18 -25.83
C ARG A 258 -3.82 -8.46 -25.87
N PRO A 259 -2.67 -9.17 -25.94
CA PRO A 259 -1.34 -8.57 -25.82
C PRO A 259 -1.08 -7.36 -26.75
N GLU A 260 -1.53 -7.43 -28.00
CA GLU A 260 -1.37 -6.34 -28.97
C GLU A 260 -2.21 -5.12 -28.61
N GLY A 261 -3.48 -5.32 -28.27
CA GLY A 261 -4.40 -4.25 -27.85
C GLY A 261 -3.95 -3.59 -26.56
N ASP A 262 -3.48 -4.40 -25.62
CA ASP A 262 -2.92 -3.98 -24.34
C ASP A 262 -1.63 -3.18 -24.49
N THR A 263 -0.79 -3.53 -25.45
CA THR A 263 0.43 -2.80 -25.78
C THR A 263 0.08 -1.46 -26.45
N ALA A 264 -0.89 -1.44 -27.35
CA ALA A 264 -1.36 -0.22 -28.00
C ALA A 264 -2.00 0.74 -26.98
N ALA A 265 -2.83 0.24 -26.06
CA ALA A 265 -3.45 1.01 -25.00
C ALA A 265 -2.41 1.60 -24.03
N ALA A 266 -1.38 0.83 -23.65
CA ALA A 266 -0.27 1.32 -22.84
C ALA A 266 0.49 2.47 -23.53
N ARG A 267 0.79 2.34 -24.84
CA ARG A 267 1.43 3.40 -25.62
C ARG A 267 0.53 4.64 -25.72
N ALA A 268 -0.76 4.47 -25.95
CA ALA A 268 -1.73 5.56 -26.02
C ALA A 268 -1.85 6.30 -24.68
N LEU A 269 -1.85 5.57 -23.56
CA LEU A 269 -1.85 6.16 -22.22
C LEU A 269 -0.62 7.03 -21.99
N MET A 270 0.57 6.53 -22.34
CA MET A 270 1.83 7.28 -22.20
C MET A 270 1.95 8.46 -23.17
N ALA A 271 1.35 8.37 -24.36
CA ALA A 271 1.36 9.45 -25.36
C ALA A 271 0.27 10.51 -25.12
N SER A 272 -0.71 10.25 -24.25
CA SER A 272 -1.82 11.15 -23.99
C SER A 272 -1.36 12.37 -23.20
N ALA A 273 -1.34 13.54 -23.85
CA ALA A 273 -0.99 14.81 -23.21
C ALA A 273 -1.85 15.09 -21.96
N LYS A 274 -3.15 14.79 -22.02
CA LYS A 274 -4.05 14.92 -20.86
C LYS A 274 -3.57 14.07 -19.68
N ASN A 275 -3.41 12.74 -19.89
CA ASN A 275 -3.05 11.83 -18.80
C ASN A 275 -1.66 12.14 -18.24
N THR A 276 -0.68 12.43 -19.10
CA THR A 276 0.68 12.74 -18.65
C THR A 276 0.76 14.07 -17.88
N MET A 277 0.00 15.09 -18.30
CA MET A 277 -0.11 16.34 -17.54
C MET A 277 -0.77 16.11 -16.18
N GLU A 278 -1.93 15.45 -16.13
CA GLU A 278 -2.64 15.12 -14.88
C GLU A 278 -1.77 14.30 -13.93
N HIS A 279 -1.01 13.33 -14.46
CA HIS A 279 -0.07 12.52 -13.70
C HIS A 279 1.08 13.35 -13.12
N ALA A 280 1.66 14.24 -13.93
CA ALA A 280 2.74 15.11 -13.48
C ALA A 280 2.28 16.08 -12.38
N TYR A 281 1.02 16.55 -12.42
CA TYR A 281 0.44 17.33 -11.31
C TYR A 281 0.35 16.50 -10.02
N ALA A 282 -0.12 15.25 -10.10
CA ALA A 282 -0.20 14.37 -8.94
C ALA A 282 1.19 14.11 -8.33
N ALA A 283 2.18 13.79 -9.18
CA ALA A 283 3.56 13.57 -8.74
C ALA A 283 4.15 14.81 -8.05
N ARG A 284 4.02 15.99 -8.67
CA ARG A 284 4.48 17.25 -8.07
C ARG A 284 3.79 17.56 -6.75
N SER A 285 2.48 17.30 -6.64
CA SER A 285 1.73 17.54 -5.41
C SER A 285 2.28 16.73 -4.24
N VAL A 286 2.54 15.44 -4.46
CA VAL A 286 3.13 14.57 -3.43
C VAL A 286 4.55 15.03 -3.09
N SER A 287 5.38 15.30 -4.10
CA SER A 287 6.76 15.75 -3.87
C SER A 287 6.84 17.07 -3.13
N ALA A 288 5.96 18.03 -3.42
CA ALA A 288 5.90 19.31 -2.72
C ALA A 288 5.56 19.14 -1.23
N ARG A 289 4.70 18.17 -0.88
CA ARG A 289 4.38 17.85 0.52
C ARG A 289 5.54 17.14 1.23
N LEU A 290 6.19 16.19 0.55
CA LEU A 290 7.34 15.47 1.11
C LEU A 290 8.58 16.36 1.26
N ALA A 291 8.75 17.38 0.41
CA ALA A 291 9.89 18.31 0.44
C ALA A 291 10.02 19.07 1.77
N ALA A 292 8.97 19.14 2.58
CA ALA A 292 9.03 19.73 3.92
C ALA A 292 9.83 18.90 4.94
N VAL A 293 10.06 17.62 4.65
CA VAL A 293 10.69 16.66 5.59
C VAL A 293 11.74 15.75 4.93
N ALA A 294 11.96 15.87 3.62
CA ALA A 294 12.89 15.04 2.88
C ALA A 294 13.46 15.75 1.65
N ASP A 295 14.65 15.33 1.23
CA ASP A 295 15.25 15.68 -0.06
C ASP A 295 14.70 14.74 -1.13
N VAL A 296 13.72 15.22 -1.89
CA VAL A 296 12.88 14.39 -2.78
C VAL A 296 13.42 14.33 -4.22
N VAL A 297 13.41 13.13 -4.78
CA VAL A 297 13.68 12.82 -6.19
C VAL A 297 12.41 12.23 -6.83
N ILE A 298 12.02 12.78 -7.97
CA ILE A 298 10.89 12.30 -8.76
C ILE A 298 11.42 11.39 -9.86
N GLY A 299 10.93 10.15 -9.92
CA GLY A 299 11.24 9.21 -10.98
C GLY A 299 10.62 9.59 -12.33
N ARG A 300 10.85 8.74 -13.34
CA ARG A 300 10.16 8.86 -14.63
C ARG A 300 8.82 8.12 -14.58
N PRO A 301 7.78 8.65 -15.24
CA PRO A 301 6.52 7.93 -15.35
C PRO A 301 6.70 6.67 -16.20
N GLU A 302 6.11 5.57 -15.75
CA GLU A 302 6.05 4.30 -16.45
C GLU A 302 4.61 3.75 -16.44
N VAL A 303 4.35 2.74 -17.28
CA VAL A 303 3.04 2.06 -17.26
C VAL A 303 3.11 0.89 -16.27
N LEU A 304 2.36 1.01 -15.17
CA LEU A 304 2.08 -0.10 -14.28
C LEU A 304 0.88 -0.88 -14.82
N ARG A 305 1.05 -2.19 -15.08
CA ARG A 305 -0.02 -3.07 -15.57
C ARG A 305 -0.52 -3.95 -14.43
N LEU A 306 -1.74 -3.69 -13.98
CA LEU A 306 -2.49 -4.54 -13.05
C LEU A 306 -3.41 -5.49 -13.84
N PRO A 307 -4.02 -6.51 -13.22
CA PRO A 307 -4.83 -7.51 -13.92
C PRO A 307 -5.99 -6.93 -14.72
N THR A 308 -6.64 -5.88 -14.22
CA THR A 308 -7.84 -5.29 -14.82
C THR A 308 -7.62 -3.91 -15.42
N ILE A 309 -6.54 -3.22 -15.05
CA ILE A 309 -6.30 -1.82 -15.38
C ILE A 309 -4.80 -1.53 -15.49
N MET A 310 -4.45 -0.55 -16.32
CA MET A 310 -3.12 0.04 -16.37
C MET A 310 -3.16 1.44 -15.79
N HIS A 311 -2.08 1.85 -15.13
CA HIS A 311 -1.88 3.21 -14.63
C HIS A 311 -0.58 3.79 -15.15
N LEU A 312 -0.50 5.12 -15.30
CA LEU A 312 0.80 5.77 -15.20
C LEU A 312 1.22 5.73 -13.74
N SER A 313 2.47 5.36 -13.50
CA SER A 313 3.10 5.22 -12.19
C SER A 313 4.39 6.01 -12.16
N THR A 314 4.59 6.80 -11.11
CA THR A 314 5.87 7.46 -10.83
C THR A 314 6.28 7.14 -9.41
N GLU A 315 7.47 6.57 -9.24
CA GLU A 315 8.09 6.42 -7.93
C GLU A 315 8.71 7.76 -7.51
N VAL A 316 8.42 8.16 -6.27
CA VAL A 316 8.99 9.33 -5.61
C VAL A 316 9.79 8.80 -4.43
N THR A 317 11.08 9.13 -4.39
CA THR A 317 11.98 8.73 -3.30
C THR A 317 12.58 9.95 -2.65
N GLY A 318 13.11 9.83 -1.44
CA GLY A 318 13.87 10.91 -0.83
C GLY A 318 14.60 10.49 0.43
N THR A 319 15.50 11.35 0.90
CA THR A 319 16.22 11.17 2.17
C THR A 319 15.63 12.11 3.21
N LEU A 320 15.19 11.59 4.35
CA LEU A 320 14.61 12.38 5.43
C LEU A 320 15.60 13.41 5.98
N HIS A 321 15.11 14.59 6.31
CA HIS A 321 15.87 15.62 7.02
C HIS A 321 16.13 15.17 8.47
N ARG A 322 17.33 15.44 8.98
CA ARG A 322 17.72 15.12 10.36
C ARG A 322 17.34 16.22 11.34
#